data_AF-A0A852EPA0-F1
#
_entry.id   AF-A0A852EPA0-F1
#
_cell.length_a   1.000
_cell.length_b   1.000
_cell.length_c   1.000
_cell.angle_alpha   90.00
_cell.angle_beta   90.00
_cell.angle_gamma   90.00
#
_symmetry.space_group_name_H-M   'P 1'
#
loop_
_entity.id
_entity.type
_entity.pdbx_description
1 polymer ?
#
loop_
_entity_poly.entity_id
_entity_poly.type
_entity_poly.pdbx_seq_one_letter_code
_entity_poly.pdbx_strand_id
1 'polypeptide(L)'
;GPTADKTRFPNLEELKMEHKIRHHSSVVTTKGFAQYELIAAAAIEDTIAESGSSIYVDITWNGVEKILETPPLISAATLNIALESGDPRSPVFQLYRELQFLLVLAEGLKTGVTEWPEPSESESALKLVQEFLTDLKKKLDGDYIFENKNETEKIKCDTAAVDSCIKSIFGERGDLDFTEQLWCKMKIVSSYQELIDCFTLVIKSLERGEIQPWIHQGSSSSLSQLIQQSYHGKMEDVSLRDIAPIQMLLEVGLEKMKKDYVSFFIGQELATVTYLDYFISTSVDVQEQVHRVQKLHHMLEIMVSCTGLLQFRHENLFPLTQICMKYYKENPLNEKHVFQLPIRPALVKKFYQNDNPEVWKVEISSGHGQKEVKTTWQVSTNAPVEHRTSHNSGFLSDSTVNGSSEERLYFITMTQCSQVQFT
;
A
#
# COMPACT_ATOMS: atom_id res chain seq x y z
N GLY A 1 -13.09 -4.19 -35.28
CA GLY A 1 -12.11 -5.13 -34.69
C GLY A 1 -10.84 -4.36 -34.36
N PRO A 2 -9.88 -4.99 -33.67
CA PRO A 2 -8.59 -4.36 -33.40
C PRO A 2 -7.87 -4.02 -34.71
N THR A 3 -7.10 -2.93 -34.73
CA THR A 3 -6.29 -2.52 -35.88
C THR A 3 -4.93 -2.01 -35.41
N ALA A 4 -3.86 -2.45 -36.09
CA ALA A 4 -2.51 -1.91 -35.91
C ALA A 4 -2.27 -0.64 -36.78
N ASP A 5 -3.16 -0.40 -37.75
CA ASP A 5 -2.98 0.60 -38.78
C ASP A 5 -3.45 2.00 -38.32
N LYS A 6 -2.48 2.81 -37.88
CA LYS A 6 -2.71 4.20 -37.46
C LYS A 6 -3.17 5.12 -38.60
N THR A 7 -3.06 4.70 -39.87
CA THR A 7 -3.56 5.51 -41.01
C THR A 7 -5.09 5.53 -41.10
N ARG A 8 -5.76 4.64 -40.36
CA ARG A 8 -7.24 4.60 -40.26
C ARG A 8 -7.81 5.59 -39.26
N PHE A 9 -6.97 6.34 -38.54
CA PHE A 9 -7.46 7.33 -37.59
C PHE A 9 -8.01 8.54 -38.36
N PRO A 10 -9.25 8.97 -38.06
CA PRO A 10 -9.87 10.10 -38.75
C PRO A 10 -9.11 11.39 -38.47
N ASN A 11 -9.26 12.39 -39.33
CA ASN A 11 -8.81 13.73 -38.98
C ASN A 11 -9.79 14.35 -37.96
N LEU A 12 -9.27 15.08 -36.96
CA LEU A 12 -10.13 15.76 -35.98
C LEU A 12 -11.09 16.75 -36.65
N GLU A 13 -10.66 17.42 -37.72
CA GLU A 13 -11.52 18.37 -38.44
C GLU A 13 -12.67 17.66 -39.20
N GLU A 14 -12.46 16.44 -39.66
CA GLU A 14 -13.52 15.61 -40.26
C GLU A 14 -14.57 15.26 -39.19
N LEU A 15 -14.13 14.80 -38.01
CA LEU A 15 -15.03 14.51 -36.90
C LEU A 15 -15.83 15.73 -36.44
N LYS A 16 -15.19 16.91 -36.39
CA LYS A 16 -15.87 18.18 -36.08
C LYS A 16 -16.91 18.53 -37.16
N MET A 17 -16.58 18.34 -38.44
CA MET A 17 -17.50 18.60 -39.55
C MET A 17 -18.70 17.65 -39.51
N GLU A 18 -18.48 16.35 -39.31
CA GLU A 18 -19.56 15.37 -39.17
C GLU A 18 -20.49 15.69 -38.00
N HIS A 19 -19.93 16.09 -36.85
CA HIS A 19 -20.71 16.52 -35.70
C HIS A 19 -21.56 17.76 -36.01
N LYS A 20 -20.97 18.78 -36.65
CA LYS A 20 -21.68 20.01 -37.05
C LYS A 20 -22.84 19.71 -38.01
N ILE A 21 -22.61 18.86 -39.01
CA ILE A 21 -23.65 18.45 -39.98
C ILE A 21 -24.78 17.73 -39.27
N ARG A 22 -24.45 16.76 -38.41
CA ARG A 22 -25.45 15.97 -37.69
C ARG A 22 -26.33 16.80 -36.78
N HIS A 23 -25.72 17.73 -36.04
CA HIS A 23 -26.40 18.50 -35.00
C HIS A 23 -26.80 19.91 -35.44
N HIS A 24 -26.60 20.26 -36.71
CA HIS A 24 -26.88 21.58 -37.26
C HIS A 24 -26.26 22.71 -36.42
N SER A 25 -25.03 22.49 -35.92
CA SER A 25 -24.32 23.46 -35.09
C SER A 25 -23.25 24.21 -35.88
N SER A 26 -23.09 25.50 -35.58
CA SER A 26 -22.00 26.33 -36.12
C SER A 26 -20.73 26.28 -35.27
N VAL A 27 -20.88 26.13 -33.95
CA VAL A 27 -19.78 26.15 -32.97
C VAL A 27 -19.70 24.80 -32.26
N VAL A 28 -18.47 24.31 -32.11
CA VAL A 28 -18.16 23.08 -31.38
C VAL A 28 -17.03 23.33 -30.41
N THR A 29 -17.05 22.62 -29.29
CA THR A 29 -15.97 22.57 -28.32
C THR A 29 -15.39 21.16 -28.27
N THR A 30 -14.10 21.06 -27.96
CA THR A 30 -13.41 19.76 -27.83
C THR A 30 -12.84 19.59 -26.44
N LYS A 31 -12.98 18.38 -25.91
CA LYS A 31 -12.41 17.95 -24.64
C LYS A 31 -11.63 16.65 -24.85
N GLY A 32 -10.36 16.66 -24.46
CA GLY A 32 -9.47 15.50 -24.51
C GLY A 32 -9.48 14.73 -23.20
N PHE A 33 -9.25 13.43 -23.30
CA PHE A 33 -8.99 12.51 -22.20
C PHE A 33 -7.89 11.55 -22.63
N ALA A 34 -6.92 11.31 -21.76
CA ALA A 34 -5.90 10.30 -21.95
C ALA A 34 -5.63 9.57 -20.63
N GLN A 35 -5.54 8.25 -20.69
CA GLN A 35 -5.15 7.39 -19.58
C GLN A 35 -3.79 6.79 -19.87
N TYR A 36 -2.88 6.90 -18.91
CA TYR A 36 -1.56 6.30 -18.97
C TYR A 36 -1.36 5.41 -17.75
N GLU A 37 -1.02 4.15 -17.98
CA GLU A 37 -0.52 3.28 -16.94
C GLU A 37 0.89 3.72 -16.57
N LEU A 38 1.09 4.07 -15.30
CA LEU A 38 2.40 4.47 -14.79
C LEU A 38 3.20 3.26 -14.34
N ILE A 39 2.48 2.24 -13.83
CA ILE A 39 3.04 1.01 -13.30
C ILE A 39 2.11 -0.11 -13.70
N ALA A 40 2.59 -0.97 -14.59
CA ALA A 40 1.97 -2.24 -14.88
C ALA A 40 2.25 -3.21 -13.75
N ALA A 41 1.25 -4.04 -13.43
CA ALA A 41 1.40 -5.23 -12.63
C ALA A 41 2.69 -5.96 -13.07
N ALA A 42 3.69 -6.01 -12.19
CA ALA A 42 4.86 -6.82 -12.49
C ALA A 42 4.38 -8.27 -12.43
N ALA A 43 4.27 -8.92 -13.59
CA ALA A 43 4.22 -10.37 -13.64
C ALA A 43 5.52 -10.85 -12.98
N ILE A 44 5.40 -11.45 -11.81
CA ILE A 44 6.52 -12.17 -11.20
C ILE A 44 6.79 -13.33 -12.14
N GLU A 45 7.89 -13.28 -12.89
CA GLU A 45 8.45 -14.47 -13.54
C GLU A 45 8.55 -15.54 -12.43
N ASP A 46 7.77 -16.62 -12.57
CA ASP A 46 7.60 -17.78 -11.67
C ASP A 46 6.40 -17.84 -10.70
N THR A 47 5.48 -16.88 -10.69
CA THR A 47 4.14 -17.13 -10.11
C THR A 47 3.03 -16.53 -10.96
N ILE A 48 2.00 -17.31 -11.27
CA ILE A 48 0.80 -16.94 -12.05
C ILE A 48 -0.12 -16.01 -11.23
N ALA A 49 0.45 -15.08 -10.46
CA ALA A 49 -0.28 -14.03 -9.78
C ALA A 49 -0.08 -12.75 -10.60
N GLU A 50 -1.04 -12.45 -11.47
CA GLU A 50 -1.24 -11.08 -11.93
C GLU A 50 -1.38 -10.23 -10.66
N SER A 51 -0.40 -9.37 -10.37
CA SER A 51 -0.53 -8.46 -9.24
C SER A 51 -1.70 -7.52 -9.52
N GLY A 52 -2.73 -7.48 -8.67
CA GLY A 52 -3.90 -6.60 -8.84
C GLY A 52 -3.58 -5.11 -8.60
N SER A 53 -2.34 -4.81 -8.26
CA SER A 53 -1.79 -3.47 -8.09
C SER A 53 -1.71 -2.72 -9.43
N SER A 54 -2.40 -1.60 -9.53
CA SER A 54 -2.36 -0.72 -10.70
C SER A 54 -2.29 0.75 -10.29
N ILE A 55 -1.40 1.48 -10.97
CA ILE A 55 -1.30 2.93 -10.84
C ILE A 55 -1.38 3.53 -12.24
N TYR A 56 -2.44 4.30 -12.48
CA TYR A 56 -2.66 4.99 -13.75
C TYR A 56 -3.01 6.45 -13.51
N VAL A 57 -2.78 7.29 -14.52
CA VAL A 57 -3.17 8.70 -14.50
C VAL A 57 -4.17 8.98 -15.59
N ASP A 58 -5.27 9.62 -15.21
CA ASP A 58 -6.25 10.19 -16.11
C ASP A 58 -5.96 11.67 -16.31
N ILE A 59 -5.77 12.11 -17.55
CA ILE A 59 -5.51 13.50 -17.89
C ILE A 59 -6.63 14.02 -18.78
N THR A 60 -7.20 15.17 -18.42
CA THR A 60 -8.25 15.84 -19.19
C THR A 60 -7.89 17.27 -19.51
N TRP A 61 -8.22 17.71 -20.73
CA TRP A 61 -7.95 19.06 -21.19
C TRP A 61 -8.99 19.52 -22.20
N ASN A 62 -9.03 20.83 -22.47
CA ASN A 62 -9.93 21.42 -23.44
C ASN A 62 -9.14 21.95 -24.65
N GLY A 63 -9.83 22.09 -25.78
CA GLY A 63 -9.23 22.68 -26.98
C GLY A 63 -8.31 21.71 -27.70
N VAL A 64 -8.75 20.47 -27.90
CA VAL A 64 -8.01 19.47 -28.67
C VAL A 64 -7.77 19.93 -30.10
N GLU A 65 -6.51 19.90 -30.55
CA GLU A 65 -6.07 20.31 -31.88
C GLU A 65 -5.84 19.12 -32.81
N LYS A 66 -5.33 18.00 -32.29
CA LYS A 66 -5.00 16.80 -33.07
C LYS A 66 -5.39 15.50 -32.34
N ILE A 67 -5.78 14.49 -33.12
CA ILE A 67 -5.94 13.13 -32.60
C ILE A 67 -4.58 12.61 -32.09
N LEU A 68 -4.60 12.00 -30.90
CA LEU A 68 -3.41 11.52 -30.18
C LEU A 68 -2.40 12.64 -29.86
N GLU A 69 -2.85 13.88 -29.70
CA GLU A 69 -1.98 14.91 -29.14
C GLU A 69 -1.62 14.59 -27.68
N THR A 70 -0.40 14.98 -27.31
CA THR A 70 0.08 14.87 -25.94
C THR A 70 -0.64 15.90 -25.06
N PRO A 71 -1.18 15.51 -23.89
CA PRO A 71 -1.87 16.45 -23.01
C PRO A 71 -0.96 17.62 -22.59
N PRO A 72 -1.45 18.87 -22.63
CA PRO A 72 -0.68 20.03 -22.21
C PRO A 72 -0.42 20.04 -20.70
N LEU A 73 0.59 20.76 -20.22
CA LEU A 73 0.93 20.80 -18.78
C LEU A 73 -0.11 21.50 -17.90
N ILE A 74 -0.98 22.31 -18.52
CA ILE A 74 -2.10 23.00 -17.86
C ILE A 74 -3.34 22.12 -17.70
N SER A 75 -3.29 20.86 -18.14
CA SER A 75 -4.38 19.90 -18.02
C SER A 75 -4.74 19.61 -16.57
N ALA A 76 -5.94 19.11 -16.34
CA ALA A 76 -6.29 18.48 -15.08
C ALA A 76 -5.84 17.02 -15.12
N ALA A 77 -5.12 16.57 -14.09
CA ALA A 77 -4.71 15.17 -13.95
C ALA A 77 -5.20 14.59 -12.62
N THR A 78 -5.65 13.34 -12.67
CA THR A 78 -6.05 12.56 -11.50
C THR A 78 -5.25 11.28 -11.51
N LEU A 79 -4.49 11.05 -10.46
CA LEU A 79 -3.81 9.79 -10.21
C LEU A 79 -4.80 8.81 -9.58
N ASN A 80 -4.87 7.60 -10.12
CA ASN A 80 -5.70 6.51 -9.63
C ASN A 80 -4.78 5.41 -9.10
N ILE A 81 -4.96 5.02 -7.84
CA ILE A 81 -4.09 4.08 -7.12
C ILE A 81 -4.93 2.95 -6.55
N ALA A 82 -4.68 1.73 -7.01
CA ALA A 82 -5.14 0.50 -6.37
C ALA A 82 -3.92 -0.38 -6.13
N LEU A 83 -3.73 -0.86 -4.91
CA LEU A 83 -2.56 -1.67 -4.55
C LEU A 83 -3.02 -2.86 -3.71
N GLU A 84 -2.45 -4.02 -3.98
CA GLU A 84 -2.55 -5.19 -3.12
C GLU A 84 -1.39 -5.21 -2.12
N SER A 85 -1.68 -5.70 -0.92
CA SER A 85 -0.69 -5.71 0.16
C SER A 85 0.32 -6.85 -0.01
N GLY A 86 1.57 -6.63 0.39
CA GLY A 86 2.56 -7.70 0.51
C GLY A 86 3.46 -7.94 -0.69
N ASP A 87 3.69 -6.93 -1.55
CA ASP A 87 4.71 -7.03 -2.60
C ASP A 87 6.09 -7.31 -1.96
N PRO A 88 6.76 -8.43 -2.29
CA PRO A 88 8.08 -8.78 -1.74
C PRO A 88 9.18 -7.75 -2.02
N ARG A 89 8.99 -6.90 -3.04
CA ARG A 89 9.93 -5.83 -3.41
C ARG A 89 9.68 -4.55 -2.60
N SER A 90 8.58 -4.48 -1.85
CA SER A 90 8.26 -3.34 -1.01
C SER A 90 9.29 -3.20 0.12
N PRO A 91 9.82 -1.99 0.40
CA PRO A 91 10.74 -1.79 1.51
C PRO A 91 10.08 -2.01 2.88
N VAL A 92 8.74 -2.08 2.94
CA VAL A 92 7.98 -2.39 4.16
C VAL A 92 7.50 -3.85 4.22
N PHE A 93 8.01 -4.73 3.36
CA PHE A 93 7.64 -6.15 3.33
C PHE A 93 7.91 -6.88 4.65
N GLN A 94 8.92 -6.46 5.43
CA GLN A 94 9.14 -7.04 6.76
C GLN A 94 8.00 -6.70 7.75
N LEU A 95 7.45 -5.49 7.68
CA LEU A 95 6.26 -5.12 8.47
C LEU A 95 5.03 -5.91 7.99
N TYR A 96 4.91 -6.17 6.69
CA TYR A 96 3.86 -7.05 6.16
C TYR A 96 3.96 -8.46 6.74
N ARG A 97 5.17 -9.04 6.81
CA ARG A 97 5.39 -10.37 7.42
C ARG A 97 4.98 -10.40 8.90
N GLU A 98 5.31 -9.35 9.64
CA GLU A 98 4.85 -9.21 11.03
C GLU A 98 3.32 -9.13 11.12
N LEU A 99 2.67 -8.39 10.22
CA LEU A 99 1.22 -8.33 10.14
C LEU A 99 0.61 -9.71 9.83
N GLN A 100 1.20 -10.47 8.91
CA GLN A 100 0.73 -11.83 8.59
C GLN A 100 0.78 -12.73 9.82
N PHE A 101 1.87 -12.67 10.59
CA PHE A 101 1.96 -13.42 11.84
C PHE A 101 0.93 -12.95 12.88
N LEU A 102 0.69 -11.63 12.97
CA LEU A 102 -0.35 -11.07 13.82
C LEU A 102 -1.75 -11.60 13.46
N LEU A 103 -2.05 -11.73 12.16
CA LEU A 103 -3.32 -12.26 11.65
C LEU A 103 -3.49 -13.75 11.97
N VAL A 104 -2.42 -14.53 11.86
CA VAL A 104 -2.40 -15.94 12.27
C VAL A 104 -2.75 -16.07 13.76
N LEU A 105 -2.16 -15.23 14.63
CA LEU A 105 -2.50 -15.23 16.06
C LEU A 105 -3.97 -14.83 16.30
N ALA A 106 -4.45 -13.81 15.58
CA ALA A 106 -5.84 -13.34 15.68
C ALA A 106 -6.85 -14.42 15.26
N GLU A 107 -6.60 -15.13 14.16
CA GLU A 107 -7.46 -16.25 13.73
C GLU A 107 -7.34 -17.45 14.69
N GLY A 108 -6.15 -17.67 15.25
CA GLY A 108 -5.91 -18.66 16.30
C GLY A 108 -6.77 -18.44 17.55
N LEU A 109 -6.97 -17.19 17.96
CA LEU A 109 -7.88 -16.87 19.06
C LEU A 109 -9.35 -17.12 18.73
N LYS A 110 -9.74 -16.90 17.47
CA LYS A 110 -11.12 -17.03 17.01
C LYS A 110 -11.53 -18.50 16.81
N THR A 111 -10.61 -19.30 16.29
CA THR A 111 -10.87 -20.70 15.90
C THR A 111 -10.36 -21.71 16.94
N GLY A 112 -9.44 -21.30 17.81
CA GLY A 112 -8.70 -22.20 18.71
C GLY A 112 -7.57 -22.97 18.03
N VAL A 113 -7.33 -22.76 16.72
CA VAL A 113 -6.28 -23.44 15.95
C VAL A 113 -5.33 -22.41 15.35
N THR A 114 -4.06 -22.48 15.72
CA THR A 114 -3.02 -21.56 15.21
C THR A 114 -2.11 -22.28 14.23
N GLU A 115 -1.99 -21.74 13.01
CA GLU A 115 -1.06 -22.20 11.99
C GLU A 115 0.32 -21.60 12.24
N TRP A 116 1.18 -22.32 12.94
CA TRP A 116 2.50 -21.81 13.30
C TRP A 116 3.42 -21.70 12.07
N PRO A 117 4.30 -20.67 12.01
CA PRO A 117 5.35 -20.57 11.02
C PRO A 117 6.23 -21.83 10.98
N GLU A 118 6.81 -22.10 9.81
CA GLU A 118 7.80 -23.18 9.68
C GLU A 118 9.00 -22.93 10.60
N PRO A 119 9.50 -23.95 11.32
CA PRO A 119 10.64 -23.80 12.19
C PRO A 119 11.86 -23.29 11.43
N SER A 120 12.48 -22.22 11.92
CA SER A 120 13.75 -21.76 11.38
C SER A 120 14.86 -22.78 11.70
N GLU A 121 15.65 -23.16 10.69
CA GLU A 121 16.81 -24.05 10.90
C GLU A 121 17.95 -23.38 11.71
N SER A 122 17.97 -22.06 11.79
CA SER A 122 19.09 -21.30 12.34
C SER A 122 18.94 -20.91 13.82
N GLU A 123 17.75 -20.46 14.26
CA GLU A 123 17.53 -19.90 15.60
C GLU A 123 16.11 -20.19 16.12
N SER A 124 15.99 -20.62 17.39
CA SER A 124 14.70 -20.78 18.07
C SER A 124 14.31 -19.53 18.85
N ALA A 125 13.01 -19.23 18.94
CA ALA A 125 12.50 -18.08 19.68
C ALA A 125 12.90 -18.17 21.15
N LEU A 126 12.83 -19.37 21.73
CA LEU A 126 13.20 -19.61 23.12
C LEU A 126 14.66 -19.21 23.41
N LYS A 127 15.58 -19.55 22.50
CA LYS A 127 17.00 -19.21 22.65
C LYS A 127 17.21 -17.69 22.58
N LEU A 128 16.54 -17.02 21.64
CA LEU A 128 16.59 -15.56 21.51
C LEU A 128 16.05 -14.84 22.74
N VAL A 129 14.95 -15.33 23.32
CA VAL A 129 14.38 -14.79 24.56
C VAL A 129 15.34 -15.02 25.72
N GLN A 130 15.96 -16.20 25.83
CA GLN A 130 16.91 -16.50 26.88
C GLN A 130 18.16 -15.63 26.81
N GLU A 131 18.72 -15.43 25.61
CA GLU A 131 19.86 -14.52 25.37
C GLU A 131 19.48 -13.09 25.74
N PHE A 132 18.32 -12.62 25.30
CA PHE A 132 17.80 -11.29 25.60
C PHE A 132 17.67 -11.04 27.10
N LEU A 133 17.06 -11.96 27.86
CA LEU A 133 16.91 -11.85 29.31
C LEU A 133 18.26 -11.89 30.03
N THR A 134 19.19 -12.71 29.54
CA THR A 134 20.55 -12.80 30.09
C THR A 134 21.31 -11.48 29.92
N ASP A 135 21.17 -10.83 28.76
CA ASP A 135 21.81 -9.55 28.51
C ASP A 135 21.19 -8.41 29.32
N LEU A 136 19.88 -8.43 29.56
CA LEU A 136 19.24 -7.48 30.49
C LEU A 136 19.73 -7.68 31.92
N LYS A 137 19.88 -8.93 32.36
CA LYS A 137 20.40 -9.26 33.69
C LYS A 137 21.83 -8.75 33.88
N LYS A 138 22.73 -8.99 32.90
CA LYS A 138 24.10 -8.43 32.93
C LYS A 138 24.12 -6.91 33.01
N LYS A 139 23.20 -6.23 32.29
CA LYS A 139 23.07 -4.76 32.36
C LYS A 139 22.63 -4.29 33.73
N LEU A 140 21.75 -5.04 34.41
CA LEU A 140 21.30 -4.74 35.77
C LEU A 140 22.40 -4.98 36.81
N ASP A 141 23.17 -6.07 36.65
CA ASP A 141 24.27 -6.45 37.54
C ASP A 141 25.53 -5.56 37.36
N GLY A 142 25.55 -4.69 36.33
CA GLY A 142 26.61 -3.71 36.11
C GLY A 142 27.83 -4.22 35.31
N ASP A 143 27.76 -5.41 34.71
CA ASP A 143 28.88 -6.11 34.05
C ASP A 143 29.12 -5.70 32.58
N TYR A 144 28.69 -4.51 32.15
CA TYR A 144 28.73 -4.13 30.72
C TYR A 144 30.07 -3.51 30.29
N ILE A 145 30.85 -4.23 29.47
CA ILE A 145 31.97 -3.68 28.68
C ILE A 145 31.43 -3.20 27.34
N PHE A 146 31.59 -1.91 27.03
CA PHE A 146 31.13 -1.28 25.80
C PHE A 146 31.95 -1.75 24.58
N GLU A 147 31.40 -2.59 23.71
CA GLU A 147 31.92 -2.76 22.34
C GLU A 147 31.16 -1.84 21.39
N ASN A 148 31.74 -0.67 21.13
CA ASN A 148 31.23 0.30 20.17
C ASN A 148 31.56 -0.16 18.74
N LYS A 149 30.64 -0.86 18.08
CA LYS A 149 30.69 -1.02 16.61
C LYS A 149 30.06 0.21 15.94
N ASN A 150 30.81 1.31 15.93
CA ASN A 150 30.49 2.47 15.09
C ASN A 150 31.09 2.24 13.69
N GLU A 151 30.36 1.56 12.81
CA GLU A 151 30.65 1.58 11.38
C GLU A 151 30.32 2.97 10.83
N THR A 152 31.34 3.81 10.75
CA THR A 152 31.28 5.12 10.09
C THR A 152 31.52 4.91 8.60
N GLU A 153 30.48 4.58 7.83
CA GLU A 153 30.60 4.54 6.37
C GLU A 153 30.52 5.95 5.77
N LYS A 154 31.60 6.33 5.08
CA LYS A 154 31.72 7.56 4.29
C LYS A 154 30.68 7.57 3.17
N ILE A 155 29.76 8.51 3.23
CA ILE A 155 28.78 8.80 2.17
C ILE A 155 29.51 9.23 0.89
N LYS A 156 29.29 8.48 -0.20
CA LYS A 156 29.57 8.89 -1.58
C LYS A 156 28.38 8.54 -2.49
N CYS A 157 27.95 9.54 -3.25
CA CYS A 157 27.10 9.52 -4.45
C CYS A 157 25.56 9.45 -4.28
N ASP A 158 24.88 10.33 -5.01
CA ASP A 158 23.49 10.78 -4.83
C ASP A 158 22.40 9.70 -5.01
N THR A 159 22.71 8.53 -5.57
CA THR A 159 21.76 7.41 -5.66
C THR A 159 21.72 6.58 -4.37
N ALA A 160 22.88 6.40 -3.71
CA ALA A 160 22.97 5.69 -2.42
C ALA A 160 22.33 6.49 -1.28
N ALA A 161 22.28 7.82 -1.40
CA ALA A 161 21.60 8.69 -0.44
C ALA A 161 20.07 8.51 -0.48
N VAL A 162 19.47 8.23 -1.64
CA VAL A 162 18.04 7.94 -1.77
C VAL A 162 17.70 6.57 -1.20
N ASP A 163 18.49 5.54 -1.52
CA ASP A 163 18.32 4.20 -0.92
C ASP A 163 18.56 4.20 0.59
N SER A 164 19.52 4.99 1.07
CA SER A 164 19.76 5.20 2.51
C SER A 164 18.63 5.99 3.16
N CYS A 165 18.07 7.01 2.50
CA CYS A 165 16.89 7.74 2.99
C CYS A 165 15.67 6.84 3.07
N ILE A 166 15.38 6.05 2.04
CA ILE A 166 14.28 5.07 2.00
C ILE A 166 14.46 4.05 3.13
N LYS A 167 15.65 3.49 3.31
CA LYS A 167 15.95 2.58 4.44
C LYS A 167 15.82 3.25 5.81
N SER A 168 16.12 4.55 5.93
CA SER A 168 15.98 5.30 7.18
C SER A 168 14.52 5.71 7.48
N ILE A 169 13.71 5.99 6.45
CA ILE A 169 12.31 6.40 6.56
C ILE A 169 11.41 5.19 6.84
N PHE A 170 11.75 4.04 6.27
CA PHE A 170 10.99 2.79 6.42
C PHE A 170 11.71 1.77 7.33
N GLY A 171 12.76 2.20 8.03
CA GLY A 171 13.56 1.37 8.92
C GLY A 171 12.86 1.05 10.24
N GLU A 172 13.36 0.03 10.94
CA GLU A 172 12.87 -0.32 12.28
C GLU A 172 13.10 0.82 13.28
N ARG A 173 12.11 1.01 14.15
CA ARG A 173 12.16 2.00 15.23
C ARG A 173 13.28 1.64 16.21
N GLY A 174 14.16 2.59 16.52
CA GLY A 174 15.32 2.34 17.38
C GLY A 174 15.04 2.37 18.89
N ASP A 175 13.91 2.92 19.31
CA ASP A 175 13.51 3.11 20.71
C ASP A 175 12.45 2.07 21.14
N LEU A 176 12.73 0.78 20.90
CA LEU A 176 11.83 -0.30 21.31
C LEU A 176 11.90 -0.52 22.83
N ASP A 177 10.75 -0.58 23.49
CA ASP A 177 10.69 -1.02 24.88
C ASP A 177 10.89 -2.54 25.03
N PHE A 178 10.85 -3.04 26.27
CA PHE A 178 11.02 -4.46 26.53
C PHE A 178 10.00 -5.35 25.83
N THR A 179 8.72 -4.96 25.82
CA THR A 179 7.65 -5.77 25.20
C THR A 179 7.81 -5.81 23.68
N GLU A 180 8.25 -4.70 23.09
CA GLU A 180 8.48 -4.60 21.64
C GLU A 180 9.74 -5.34 21.21
N GLN A 181 10.81 -5.30 22.00
CA GLN A 181 11.99 -6.14 21.78
C GLN A 181 11.63 -7.63 21.92
N LEU A 182 10.77 -7.98 22.88
CA LEU A 182 10.29 -9.34 23.06
C LEU A 182 9.51 -9.82 21.82
N TRP A 183 8.62 -8.99 21.26
CA TRP A 183 7.95 -9.29 19.99
C TRP A 183 8.94 -9.61 18.87
N CYS A 184 9.97 -8.78 18.70
CA CYS A 184 10.99 -9.01 17.67
C CYS A 184 11.71 -10.36 17.82
N LYS A 185 11.78 -10.92 19.03
CA LYS A 185 12.34 -12.27 19.29
C LYS A 185 11.30 -13.39 19.16
N MET A 186 10.04 -13.11 19.49
CA MET A 186 8.96 -14.10 19.52
C MET A 186 8.16 -14.20 18.22
N LYS A 187 8.35 -13.29 17.26
CA LYS A 187 7.70 -13.35 15.93
C LYS A 187 8.06 -14.57 15.08
N ILE A 188 9.03 -15.38 15.52
CA ILE A 188 9.49 -16.62 14.87
C ILE A 188 9.06 -17.89 15.61
N VAL A 189 8.24 -17.76 16.67
CA VAL A 189 7.75 -18.92 17.44
C VAL A 189 7.06 -19.90 16.49
N SER A 190 7.48 -21.16 16.52
CA SER A 190 6.99 -22.19 15.60
C SER A 190 6.07 -23.22 16.26
N SER A 191 5.74 -23.05 17.56
CA SER A 191 4.77 -23.92 18.25
C SER A 191 4.16 -23.27 19.49
N TYR A 192 2.97 -23.74 19.86
CA TYR A 192 2.30 -23.34 21.09
C TYR A 192 3.11 -23.66 22.37
N GLN A 193 3.86 -24.77 22.37
CA GLN A 193 4.71 -25.12 23.51
C GLN A 193 5.88 -24.15 23.65
N GLU A 194 6.54 -23.80 22.54
CA GLU A 194 7.62 -22.81 22.56
C GLU A 194 7.12 -21.44 23.03
N LEU A 195 5.88 -21.06 22.67
CA LEU A 195 5.24 -19.85 23.19
C LEU A 195 5.11 -19.87 24.72
N ILE A 196 4.60 -20.97 25.27
CA ILE A 196 4.48 -21.17 26.72
C ILE A 196 5.85 -21.10 27.38
N ASP A 197 6.86 -21.77 26.81
CA ASP A 197 8.20 -21.82 27.38
C ASP A 197 8.82 -20.42 27.42
N CYS A 198 8.66 -19.63 26.35
CA CYS A 198 9.11 -18.24 26.28
C CYS A 198 8.45 -17.37 27.37
N PHE A 199 7.12 -17.40 27.48
CA PHE A 199 6.42 -16.60 28.50
C PHE A 199 6.72 -17.09 29.92
N THR A 200 6.84 -18.39 30.13
CA THR A 200 7.22 -18.96 31.42
C THR A 200 8.59 -18.45 31.86
N LEU A 201 9.54 -18.36 30.93
CA LEU A 201 10.87 -17.83 31.21
C LEU A 201 10.79 -16.35 31.60
N VAL A 202 10.08 -15.53 30.81
CA VAL A 202 9.91 -14.08 31.08
C VAL A 202 9.24 -13.84 32.43
N ILE A 203 8.11 -14.51 32.71
CA ILE A 203 7.34 -14.34 33.95
C ILE A 203 8.18 -14.74 35.16
N LYS A 204 8.89 -15.87 35.11
CA LYS A 204 9.78 -16.29 36.21
C LYS A 204 10.92 -15.30 36.45
N SER A 205 11.49 -14.71 35.40
CA SER A 205 12.52 -13.68 35.55
C SER A 205 11.98 -12.40 36.20
N LEU A 206 10.73 -12.01 35.89
CA LEU A 206 10.05 -10.88 36.54
C LEU A 206 9.70 -11.17 38.01
N GLU A 207 9.11 -12.33 38.29
CA GLU A 207 8.70 -12.74 39.65
C GLU A 207 9.88 -12.79 40.63
N ARG A 208 11.04 -13.25 40.15
CA ARG A 208 12.27 -13.33 40.94
C ARG A 208 12.98 -11.98 41.07
N GLY A 209 12.52 -10.94 40.37
CA GLY A 209 13.18 -9.66 40.30
C GLY A 209 14.56 -9.71 39.64
N GLU A 210 14.82 -10.72 38.78
CA GLU A 210 16.10 -10.85 38.06
C GLU A 210 16.25 -9.78 36.96
N ILE A 211 15.13 -9.19 36.54
CA ILE A 211 15.08 -8.09 35.58
C ILE A 211 14.11 -7.01 36.06
N GLN A 212 14.39 -5.76 35.71
CA GLN A 212 13.49 -4.62 35.87
C GLN A 212 13.41 -3.87 34.53
N PRO A 213 12.70 -4.45 33.54
CA PRO A 213 12.67 -3.91 32.20
C PRO A 213 11.97 -2.54 32.19
N TRP A 214 12.20 -1.72 31.17
CA TRP A 214 11.46 -0.48 30.95
C TRP A 214 10.37 -0.70 29.89
N ILE A 215 9.20 -0.06 30.08
CA ILE A 215 8.05 -0.10 29.17
C ILE A 215 7.59 1.33 28.85
N HIS A 216 7.06 1.56 27.65
CA HIS A 216 6.46 2.85 27.31
C HIS A 216 5.21 3.14 28.16
N GLN A 217 4.93 4.43 28.38
CA GLN A 217 3.69 4.85 29.00
C GLN A 217 2.49 4.56 28.10
N GLY A 218 1.37 4.14 28.70
CA GLY A 218 0.12 3.90 27.98
C GLY A 218 -0.06 2.50 27.40
N SER A 219 0.91 1.58 27.58
CA SER A 219 0.70 0.16 27.30
C SER A 219 -0.39 -0.42 28.21
N SER A 220 -1.29 -1.18 27.62
CA SER A 220 -2.43 -1.82 28.29
C SER A 220 -2.42 -3.34 28.16
N SER A 221 -1.46 -3.92 27.43
CA SER A 221 -1.29 -5.35 27.27
C SER A 221 -1.14 -6.07 28.61
N SER A 222 -1.61 -7.31 28.65
CA SER A 222 -1.54 -8.17 29.83
C SER A 222 -0.11 -8.29 30.35
N LEU A 223 0.88 -8.42 29.44
CA LEU A 223 2.29 -8.47 29.81
C LEU A 223 2.80 -7.14 30.40
N SER A 224 2.38 -6.00 29.85
CA SER A 224 2.77 -4.70 30.42
C SER A 224 2.24 -4.51 31.84
N GLN A 225 1.03 -4.98 32.13
CA GLN A 225 0.46 -4.94 33.48
C GLN A 225 1.25 -5.83 34.46
N LEU A 226 1.65 -7.03 34.03
CA LEU A 226 2.51 -7.91 34.84
C LEU A 226 3.87 -7.29 35.15
N ILE A 227 4.47 -6.62 34.17
CA ILE A 227 5.73 -5.89 34.37
C ILE A 227 5.54 -4.77 35.41
N GLN A 228 4.46 -3.99 35.32
CA GLN A 228 4.16 -2.94 36.31
C GLN A 228 3.94 -3.50 37.71
N GLN A 229 3.22 -4.61 37.84
CA GLN A 229 3.01 -5.31 39.11
C GLN A 229 4.33 -5.84 39.70
N SER A 230 5.26 -6.29 38.85
CA SER A 230 6.58 -6.78 39.28
C SER A 230 7.39 -5.71 40.03
N TYR A 231 7.30 -4.43 39.61
CA TYR A 231 7.98 -3.32 40.29
C TYR A 231 7.48 -3.09 41.72
N HIS A 232 6.23 -3.50 42.00
CA HIS A 232 5.61 -3.39 43.31
C HIS A 232 5.78 -4.66 44.17
N GLY A 233 6.49 -5.67 43.66
CA GLY A 233 6.83 -6.90 44.39
C GLY A 233 5.65 -7.85 44.59
N LYS A 234 4.53 -7.65 43.89
CA LYS A 234 3.35 -8.52 43.96
C LYS A 234 2.76 -8.71 42.57
N MET A 235 3.17 -9.80 41.91
CA MET A 235 2.59 -10.25 40.64
C MET A 235 1.41 -11.18 40.89
N GLU A 236 0.38 -11.09 40.04
CA GLU A 236 -0.69 -12.08 40.00
C GLU A 236 -0.19 -13.40 39.39
N ASP A 237 -0.74 -14.52 39.86
CA ASP A 237 -0.43 -15.84 39.32
C ASP A 237 -1.09 -15.97 37.93
N VAL A 238 -0.27 -16.03 36.88
CA VAL A 238 -0.73 -16.06 35.49
C VAL A 238 -0.81 -17.49 35.00
N SER A 239 -2.03 -17.95 34.73
CA SER A 239 -2.24 -19.26 34.10
C SER A 239 -1.99 -19.17 32.60
N LEU A 240 -0.83 -19.67 32.14
CA LEU A 240 -0.50 -19.85 30.73
C LEU A 240 -1.21 -21.08 30.15
N ARG A 241 -2.55 -21.04 30.09
CA ARG A 241 -3.40 -22.12 29.56
C ARG A 241 -4.34 -21.60 28.48
N ASP A 242 -4.85 -22.53 27.68
CA ASP A 242 -5.82 -22.26 26.61
C ASP A 242 -5.36 -21.17 25.64
N ILE A 243 -6.17 -20.14 25.42
CA ILE A 243 -5.86 -19.05 24.47
C ILE A 243 -5.03 -17.92 25.09
N ALA A 244 -4.76 -17.95 26.41
CA ALA A 244 -4.12 -16.84 27.11
C ALA A 244 -2.72 -16.50 26.57
N PRO A 245 -1.82 -17.46 26.28
CA PRO A 245 -0.51 -17.14 25.71
C PRO A 245 -0.61 -16.48 24.32
N ILE A 246 -1.55 -16.95 23.49
CA ILE A 246 -1.78 -16.38 22.15
C ILE A 246 -2.28 -14.94 22.27
N GLN A 247 -3.22 -14.70 23.18
CA GLN A 247 -3.77 -13.38 23.46
C GLN A 247 -2.67 -12.42 23.93
N MET A 248 -1.81 -12.85 24.85
CA MET A 248 -0.67 -12.05 25.33
C MET A 248 0.28 -11.66 24.19
N LEU A 249 0.65 -12.61 23.32
CA LEU A 249 1.55 -12.32 22.21
C LEU A 249 0.89 -11.40 21.17
N LEU A 250 -0.39 -11.60 20.90
CA LEU A 250 -1.16 -10.75 19.98
C LEU A 250 -1.23 -9.29 20.49
N GLU A 251 -1.50 -9.09 21.77
CA GLU A 251 -1.52 -7.75 22.39
C GLU A 251 -0.17 -7.04 22.27
N VAL A 252 0.92 -7.76 22.54
CA VAL A 252 2.28 -7.21 22.42
C VAL A 252 2.60 -6.84 20.97
N GLY A 253 2.25 -7.70 20.00
CA GLY A 253 2.42 -7.42 18.58
C GLY A 253 1.60 -6.21 18.11
N LEU A 254 0.34 -6.11 18.56
CA LEU A 254 -0.54 -4.97 18.27
C LEU A 254 0.04 -3.66 18.80
N GLU A 255 0.52 -3.64 20.04
CA GLU A 255 1.13 -2.44 20.63
C GLU A 255 2.36 -2.01 19.82
N LYS A 256 3.27 -2.93 19.51
CA LYS A 256 4.46 -2.67 18.70
C LYS A 256 4.09 -2.10 17.33
N MET A 257 3.23 -2.80 16.59
CA MET A 257 2.87 -2.40 15.23
C MET A 257 2.15 -1.05 15.19
N LYS A 258 1.22 -0.79 16.12
CA LYS A 258 0.57 0.53 16.23
C LYS A 258 1.59 1.64 16.44
N LYS A 259 2.56 1.45 17.34
CA LYS A 259 3.62 2.43 17.57
C LYS A 259 4.50 2.64 16.33
N ASP A 260 4.79 1.60 15.56
CA ASP A 260 5.55 1.72 14.33
C ASP A 260 4.81 2.53 13.26
N TYR A 261 3.52 2.23 13.03
CA TYR A 261 2.71 3.02 12.09
C TYR A 261 2.55 4.46 12.56
N VAL A 262 2.33 4.69 13.85
CA VAL A 262 2.27 6.04 14.44
C VAL A 262 3.59 6.79 14.22
N SER A 263 4.72 6.14 14.50
CA SER A 263 6.06 6.70 14.30
C SER A 263 6.27 7.10 12.84
N PHE A 264 5.84 6.27 11.89
CA PHE A 264 5.90 6.61 10.48
C PHE A 264 5.01 7.80 10.11
N PHE A 265 3.70 7.72 10.37
CA PHE A 265 2.75 8.74 9.90
C PHE A 265 2.97 10.09 10.59
N ILE A 266 3.37 10.12 11.86
CA ILE A 266 3.68 11.35 12.58
C ILE A 266 5.09 11.84 12.21
N GLY A 267 6.07 10.94 12.14
CA GLY A 267 7.46 11.28 11.81
C GLY A 267 7.62 11.84 10.40
N GLN A 268 6.77 11.42 9.46
CA GLN A 268 6.69 11.99 8.11
C GLN A 268 5.72 13.18 7.99
N GLU A 269 5.17 13.67 9.12
CA GLU A 269 4.20 14.76 9.17
C GLU A 269 2.96 14.53 8.26
N LEU A 270 2.58 13.26 8.07
CA LEU A 270 1.43 12.86 7.24
C LEU A 270 0.12 12.85 8.03
N ALA A 271 0.20 12.72 9.36
CA ALA A 271 -0.94 12.74 10.25
C ALA A 271 -0.57 13.21 11.66
N THR A 272 -1.60 13.49 12.46
CA THR A 272 -1.47 13.73 13.91
C THR A 272 -2.05 12.54 14.67
N VAL A 273 -1.72 12.43 15.97
CA VAL A 273 -2.31 11.41 16.86
C VAL A 273 -3.83 11.44 16.80
N THR A 274 -4.45 12.62 16.77
CA THR A 274 -5.91 12.76 16.68
C THR A 274 -6.50 12.17 15.40
N TYR A 275 -5.80 12.29 14.27
CA TYR A 275 -6.26 11.67 13.03
C TYR A 275 -6.11 10.14 13.04
N LEU A 276 -5.10 9.65 13.75
CA LEU A 276 -4.80 8.22 13.91
C LEU A 276 -5.62 7.53 15.01
N ASP A 277 -6.25 8.28 15.91
CA ASP A 277 -6.98 7.78 17.09
C ASP A 277 -7.92 6.59 16.77
N TYR A 278 -8.71 6.72 15.70
CA TYR A 278 -9.57 5.64 15.22
C TYR A 278 -8.80 4.33 15.05
N PHE A 279 -7.63 4.37 14.39
CA PHE A 279 -6.87 3.18 14.02
C PHE A 279 -6.09 2.58 15.21
N ILE A 280 -5.69 3.40 16.17
CA ILE A 280 -4.84 2.98 17.29
C ILE A 280 -5.62 2.66 18.58
N SER A 281 -6.89 3.09 18.65
CA SER A 281 -7.74 2.93 19.83
C SER A 281 -7.75 1.48 20.35
N THR A 282 -7.61 1.34 21.66
CA THR A 282 -7.71 0.07 22.41
C THR A 282 -9.10 -0.16 23.00
N SER A 283 -10.05 0.76 22.77
CA SER A 283 -11.41 0.67 23.33
C SER A 283 -12.31 -0.35 22.63
N VAL A 284 -11.85 -0.90 21.51
CA VAL A 284 -12.56 -1.89 20.70
C VAL A 284 -11.97 -3.27 20.91
N ASP A 285 -12.71 -4.30 20.51
CA ASP A 285 -12.24 -5.68 20.64
C ASP A 285 -10.94 -5.91 19.86
N VAL A 286 -10.16 -6.91 20.30
CA VAL A 286 -8.83 -7.20 19.78
C VAL A 286 -8.87 -7.57 18.29
N GLN A 287 -9.93 -8.20 17.83
CA GLN A 287 -10.09 -8.53 16.40
C GLN A 287 -10.26 -7.26 15.57
N GLU A 288 -11.13 -6.34 15.99
CA GLU A 288 -11.27 -5.03 15.34
C GLU A 288 -9.96 -4.22 15.38
N GLN A 289 -9.18 -4.30 16.47
CA GLN A 289 -7.85 -3.67 16.53
C GLN A 289 -6.92 -4.22 15.44
N VAL A 290 -6.90 -5.54 15.22
CA VAL A 290 -6.12 -6.18 14.14
C VAL A 290 -6.57 -5.67 12.77
N HIS A 291 -7.87 -5.62 12.50
CA HIS A 291 -8.41 -5.10 11.23
C HIS A 291 -8.02 -3.64 10.97
N ARG A 292 -7.99 -2.80 12.02
CA ARG A 292 -7.54 -1.41 11.91
C ARG A 292 -6.05 -1.28 11.64
N VAL A 293 -5.23 -2.17 12.20
CA VAL A 293 -3.80 -2.25 11.91
C VAL A 293 -3.57 -2.69 10.46
N GLN A 294 -4.37 -3.62 9.92
CA GLN A 294 -4.30 -3.96 8.48
C GLN A 294 -4.57 -2.74 7.59
N LYS A 295 -5.58 -1.91 7.93
CA LYS A 295 -5.86 -0.66 7.21
C LYS A 295 -4.67 0.30 7.25
N LEU A 296 -4.02 0.46 8.42
CA LEU A 296 -2.81 1.29 8.53
C LEU A 296 -1.68 0.77 7.67
N HIS A 297 -1.50 -0.56 7.61
CA HIS A 297 -0.47 -1.16 6.79
C HIS A 297 -0.70 -0.93 5.30
N HIS A 298 -1.92 -1.15 4.82
CA HIS A 298 -2.25 -0.91 3.42
C HIS A 298 -2.03 0.56 3.02
N MET A 299 -2.42 1.49 3.90
CA MET A 299 -2.10 2.91 3.71
C MET A 299 -0.60 3.18 3.64
N LEU A 300 0.20 2.55 4.51
CA LEU A 300 1.66 2.67 4.49
C LEU A 300 2.22 2.19 3.13
N GLU A 301 1.76 1.05 2.62
CA GLU A 301 2.21 0.52 1.33
C GLU A 301 1.86 1.45 0.15
N ILE A 302 0.69 2.11 0.19
CA ILE A 302 0.33 3.15 -0.78
C ILE A 302 1.31 4.32 -0.70
N MET A 303 1.65 4.81 0.50
CA MET A 303 2.59 5.92 0.67
C MET A 303 3.99 5.54 0.18
N VAL A 304 4.47 4.36 0.58
CA VAL A 304 5.78 3.82 0.20
C VAL A 304 5.87 3.67 -1.31
N SER A 305 4.86 3.08 -1.95
CA SER A 305 4.82 2.85 -3.39
C SER A 305 4.83 4.17 -4.16
N CYS A 306 4.03 5.15 -3.74
CA CYS A 306 4.03 6.48 -4.36
C CYS A 306 5.37 7.21 -4.15
N THR A 307 6.02 7.01 -3.01
CA THR A 307 7.35 7.59 -2.73
C THR A 307 8.43 6.96 -3.61
N GLY A 308 8.50 5.63 -3.66
CA GLY A 308 9.53 4.91 -4.42
C GLY A 308 9.35 5.04 -5.94
N LEU A 309 8.12 4.90 -6.42
CA LEU A 309 7.84 4.76 -7.86
C LEU A 309 7.59 6.12 -8.52
N LEU A 310 6.81 6.98 -7.86
CA LEU A 310 6.43 8.29 -8.41
C LEU A 310 7.30 9.43 -7.86
N GLN A 311 8.19 9.17 -6.90
CA GLN A 311 9.02 10.19 -6.23
C GLN A 311 8.17 11.29 -5.58
N PHE A 312 7.01 10.91 -5.06
CA PHE A 312 6.12 11.84 -4.39
C PHE A 312 6.76 12.39 -3.12
N ARG A 313 6.58 13.69 -2.91
CA ARG A 313 6.98 14.41 -1.71
C ARG A 313 5.77 14.66 -0.82
N HIS A 314 6.03 15.21 0.37
CA HIS A 314 5.02 15.56 1.36
C HIS A 314 3.78 16.25 0.78
N GLU A 315 3.96 17.21 -0.14
CA GLU A 315 2.86 17.96 -0.78
C GLU A 315 1.79 17.07 -1.45
N ASN A 316 2.17 15.87 -1.92
CA ASN A 316 1.26 14.91 -2.55
C ASN A 316 0.91 13.75 -1.62
N LEU A 317 1.85 13.32 -0.77
CA LEU A 317 1.64 12.23 0.20
C LEU A 317 0.65 12.61 1.30
N PHE A 318 0.69 13.85 1.78
CA PHE A 318 -0.22 14.34 2.81
C PHE A 318 -1.70 14.27 2.36
N PRO A 319 -2.13 14.90 1.26
CA PRO A 319 -3.53 14.81 0.82
C PRO A 319 -3.94 13.37 0.49
N LEU A 320 -3.04 12.55 -0.08
CA LEU A 320 -3.32 11.13 -0.32
C LEU A 320 -3.57 10.37 0.98
N THR A 321 -2.74 10.58 2.01
CA THR A 321 -2.93 10.01 3.35
C THR A 321 -4.30 10.38 3.91
N GLN A 322 -4.71 11.65 3.78
CA GLN A 322 -6.02 12.11 4.26
C GLN A 322 -7.18 11.43 3.52
N ILE A 323 -7.07 11.24 2.21
CA ILE A 323 -8.07 10.51 1.40
C ILE A 323 -8.20 9.07 1.89
N CYS A 324 -7.07 8.36 2.05
CA CYS A 324 -7.08 6.98 2.54
C CYS A 324 -7.63 6.87 3.96
N MET A 325 -7.22 7.77 4.88
CA MET A 325 -7.72 7.80 6.26
C MET A 325 -9.23 8.00 6.31
N LYS A 326 -9.76 8.92 5.50
CA LYS A 326 -11.20 9.17 5.44
C LYS A 326 -11.95 7.93 4.96
N TYR A 327 -11.48 7.32 3.87
CA TYR A 327 -12.09 6.11 3.33
C TYR A 327 -12.10 4.99 4.38
N TYR A 328 -10.96 4.69 5.01
CA TYR A 328 -10.83 3.56 5.91
C TYR A 328 -11.50 3.74 7.28
N LYS A 329 -11.87 4.96 7.66
CA LYS A 329 -12.74 5.20 8.82
C LYS A 329 -14.18 4.76 8.56
N GLU A 330 -14.64 4.83 7.32
CA GLU A 330 -16.03 4.62 6.93
C GLU A 330 -16.26 3.28 6.20
N ASN A 331 -15.19 2.66 5.70
CA ASN A 331 -15.26 1.48 4.82
C ASN A 331 -14.40 0.33 5.36
N PRO A 332 -14.74 -0.94 5.01
CA PRO A 332 -13.88 -2.09 5.29
C PRO A 332 -12.57 -2.01 4.48
N LEU A 333 -11.61 -2.88 4.83
CA LEU A 333 -10.41 -3.06 4.00
C LEU A 333 -10.83 -3.56 2.61
N ASN A 334 -10.41 -2.85 1.57
CA ASN A 334 -10.68 -3.20 0.18
C ASN A 334 -9.51 -2.76 -0.70
N GLU A 335 -8.61 -3.69 -0.98
CA GLU A 335 -7.40 -3.45 -1.78
C GLU A 335 -7.70 -3.12 -3.24
N LYS A 336 -8.88 -3.50 -3.74
CA LYS A 336 -9.37 -3.17 -5.08
C LYS A 336 -9.95 -1.76 -5.19
N HIS A 337 -10.06 -1.04 -4.07
CA HIS A 337 -10.54 0.32 -4.09
C HIS A 337 -9.52 1.23 -4.79
N VAL A 338 -10.00 2.05 -5.72
CA VAL A 338 -9.17 3.01 -6.46
C VAL A 338 -9.19 4.35 -5.73
N PHE A 339 -8.09 4.71 -5.11
CA PHE A 339 -7.89 6.04 -4.52
C PHE A 339 -7.58 7.06 -5.61
N GLN A 340 -8.28 8.19 -5.60
CA GLN A 340 -8.12 9.25 -6.59
C GLN A 340 -7.47 10.48 -5.99
N LEU A 341 -6.29 10.86 -6.50
CA LEU A 341 -5.56 12.05 -6.08
C LEU A 341 -5.43 13.04 -7.25
N PRO A 342 -6.04 14.23 -7.18
CA PRO A 342 -5.77 15.29 -8.12
C PRO A 342 -4.31 15.73 -8.05
N ILE A 343 -3.62 15.73 -9.18
CA ILE A 343 -2.19 16.09 -9.28
C ILE A 343 -1.94 17.06 -10.42
N ARG A 344 -0.77 17.74 -10.38
CA ARG A 344 -0.29 18.52 -11.53
C ARG A 344 0.31 17.57 -12.57
N PRO A 345 -0.03 17.69 -13.88
CA PRO A 345 0.55 16.84 -14.92
C PRO A 345 2.09 16.86 -14.95
N ALA A 346 2.69 17.98 -14.56
CA ALA A 346 4.15 18.12 -14.47
C ALA A 346 4.83 17.05 -13.60
N LEU A 347 4.15 16.53 -12.57
CA LEU A 347 4.68 15.50 -11.66
C LEU A 347 4.88 14.15 -12.35
N VAL A 348 4.00 13.83 -13.31
CA VAL A 348 3.99 12.54 -14.01
C VAL A 348 4.41 12.68 -15.49
N LYS A 349 4.87 13.87 -15.89
CA LYS A 349 5.29 14.19 -17.27
C LYS A 349 6.28 13.16 -17.84
N LYS A 350 7.22 12.70 -17.02
CA LYS A 350 8.24 11.72 -17.41
C LYS A 350 7.65 10.40 -17.90
N PHE A 351 6.44 10.04 -17.46
CA PHE A 351 5.79 8.79 -17.80
C PHE A 351 4.97 8.88 -19.10
N TYR A 352 4.39 10.03 -19.42
CA TYR A 352 3.48 10.13 -20.57
C TYR A 352 4.02 10.93 -21.77
N GLN A 353 5.10 11.71 -21.60
CA GLN A 353 5.55 12.64 -22.66
C GLN A 353 5.98 11.95 -23.96
N ASN A 354 6.48 10.72 -23.87
CA ASN A 354 6.95 9.93 -25.02
C ASN A 354 6.25 8.57 -25.14
N ASP A 355 5.17 8.35 -24.39
CA ASP A 355 4.44 7.08 -24.40
C ASP A 355 3.08 7.23 -25.09
N ASN A 356 2.55 6.11 -25.57
CA ASN A 356 1.20 6.05 -26.12
C ASN A 356 0.22 5.74 -24.97
N PRO A 357 -0.86 6.51 -24.83
CA PRO A 357 -1.87 6.24 -23.81
C PRO A 357 -2.54 4.89 -24.04
N GLU A 358 -2.97 4.26 -22.95
CA GLU A 358 -3.80 3.07 -22.98
C GLU A 358 -5.20 3.37 -23.52
N VAL A 359 -5.73 4.54 -23.14
CA VAL A 359 -6.99 5.07 -23.64
C VAL A 359 -6.77 6.52 -24.03
N TRP A 360 -7.12 6.89 -25.25
CA TRP A 360 -7.22 8.28 -25.67
C TRP A 360 -8.59 8.54 -26.24
N LYS A 361 -9.20 9.64 -25.81
CA LYS A 361 -10.55 10.01 -26.18
C LYS A 361 -10.63 11.51 -26.48
N VAL A 362 -11.38 11.84 -27.53
CA VAL A 362 -11.86 13.19 -27.78
C VAL A 362 -13.38 13.22 -27.73
N GLU A 363 -13.91 14.16 -26.97
CA GLU A 363 -15.32 14.51 -26.93
C GLU A 363 -15.51 15.83 -27.67
N ILE A 364 -16.38 15.82 -28.68
CA ILE A 364 -16.83 16.99 -29.42
C ILE A 364 -18.24 17.28 -28.94
N SER A 365 -18.48 18.49 -28.44
CA SER A 365 -19.80 18.92 -27.98
C SER A 365 -20.26 20.20 -28.66
N SER A 366 -21.58 20.33 -28.77
CA SER A 366 -22.25 21.56 -29.18
C SER A 366 -23.55 21.76 -28.42
N GLY A 367 -24.03 23.01 -28.32
CA GLY A 367 -25.18 23.39 -27.50
C GLY A 367 -24.80 23.73 -26.06
N HIS A 368 -25.81 23.93 -25.20
CA HIS A 368 -25.60 24.25 -23.78
C HIS A 368 -26.73 23.66 -22.92
N GLY A 369 -26.41 23.28 -21.68
CA GLY A 369 -27.36 22.71 -20.73
C GLY A 369 -28.05 21.45 -21.25
N GLN A 370 -29.38 21.39 -21.15
CA GLN A 370 -30.17 20.21 -21.58
C GLN A 370 -30.20 19.97 -23.10
N LYS A 371 -29.66 20.89 -23.91
CA LYS A 371 -29.54 20.73 -25.37
C LYS A 371 -28.11 20.39 -25.81
N GLU A 372 -27.22 20.07 -24.87
CA GLU A 372 -25.86 19.66 -25.21
C GLU A 372 -25.88 18.29 -25.89
N VAL A 373 -25.26 18.22 -27.07
CA VAL A 373 -25.08 16.99 -27.84
C VAL A 373 -23.59 16.68 -27.98
N LYS A 374 -23.24 15.40 -27.94
CA LYS A 374 -21.86 14.93 -27.83
C LYS A 374 -21.56 13.85 -28.87
N THR A 375 -20.36 13.93 -29.45
CA THR A 375 -19.75 12.87 -30.24
C THR A 375 -18.41 12.54 -29.62
N THR A 376 -18.25 11.28 -29.25
CA THR A 376 -17.02 10.75 -28.65
C THR A 376 -16.32 9.85 -29.65
N TRP A 377 -15.03 10.10 -29.86
CA TRP A 377 -14.13 9.18 -30.53
C TRP A 377 -13.07 8.72 -29.53
N GLN A 378 -12.87 7.41 -29.43
CA GLN A 378 -11.95 6.79 -28.48
C GLN A 378 -11.11 5.73 -29.18
N VAL A 379 -9.83 5.68 -28.80
CA VAL A 379 -8.91 4.61 -29.11
C VAL A 379 -8.39 4.01 -27.81
N SER A 380 -8.37 2.68 -27.71
CA SER A 380 -7.87 1.97 -26.54
C SER A 380 -7.04 0.74 -26.90
N THR A 381 -6.07 0.39 -26.08
CA THR A 381 -5.28 -0.87 -26.20
C THR A 381 -6.11 -2.08 -25.78
N ASN A 382 -6.99 -1.89 -24.79
CA ASN A 382 -7.89 -2.92 -24.29
C ASN A 382 -9.27 -2.86 -24.93
N ALA A 383 -9.97 -4.00 -24.96
CA ALA A 383 -11.32 -4.08 -25.47
C ALA A 383 -12.26 -3.21 -24.60
N PRO A 384 -12.99 -2.25 -25.18
CA PRO A 384 -13.75 -1.25 -24.42
C PRO A 384 -15.01 -1.81 -23.73
N VAL A 385 -15.34 -3.09 -23.95
CA VAL A 385 -16.52 -3.72 -23.37
C VAL A 385 -16.27 -5.20 -23.07
N GLU A 386 -16.48 -5.62 -21.83
CA GLU A 386 -16.15 -6.96 -21.32
C GLU A 386 -16.86 -8.11 -22.05
N HIS A 387 -18.11 -7.92 -22.51
CA HIS A 387 -18.88 -8.98 -23.19
C HIS A 387 -18.44 -9.30 -24.63
N ARG A 388 -17.35 -8.69 -25.11
CA ARG A 388 -16.76 -8.95 -26.44
C ARG A 388 -15.58 -9.92 -26.42
N THR A 389 -15.18 -10.41 -25.25
CA THR A 389 -14.00 -11.29 -25.06
C THR A 389 -14.26 -12.77 -25.40
N SER A 390 -15.50 -13.17 -25.68
CA SER A 390 -15.89 -14.60 -25.77
C SER A 390 -15.59 -15.33 -27.09
N HIS A 391 -14.83 -14.74 -28.03
CA HIS A 391 -14.51 -15.46 -29.29
C HIS A 391 -13.07 -15.44 -29.79
N ASN A 392 -12.13 -14.74 -29.12
CA ASN A 392 -10.73 -14.68 -29.57
C ASN A 392 -9.72 -15.00 -28.45
N SER A 393 -10.08 -15.89 -27.52
CA SER A 393 -9.19 -16.39 -26.46
C SER A 393 -8.15 -17.40 -26.98
N GLY A 394 -7.50 -17.10 -28.10
CA GLY A 394 -6.51 -17.98 -28.72
C GLY A 394 -5.37 -17.28 -29.46
N PHE A 395 -5.24 -15.94 -29.37
CA PHE A 395 -4.21 -15.22 -30.12
C PHE A 395 -3.40 -14.20 -29.31
N LEU A 396 -3.53 -14.16 -28.00
CA LEU A 396 -2.81 -13.19 -27.17
C LEU A 396 -2.18 -13.89 -25.97
N SER A 397 -1.06 -14.54 -26.20
CA SER A 397 0.05 -14.76 -25.25
C SER A 397 1.08 -15.65 -25.92
N ASP A 398 2.13 -15.04 -26.49
CA ASP A 398 3.44 -15.65 -26.60
C ASP A 398 4.46 -14.52 -26.68
N SER A 399 4.87 -14.06 -25.51
CA SER A 399 6.04 -13.21 -25.36
C SER A 399 7.28 -14.02 -25.75
N THR A 400 7.91 -13.69 -26.88
CA THR A 400 9.33 -14.01 -27.08
C THR A 400 10.12 -12.75 -27.38
N VAL A 401 11.03 -12.49 -26.45
CA VAL A 401 12.17 -11.57 -26.50
C VAL A 401 12.76 -11.48 -27.91
N ASN A 402 12.52 -10.36 -28.60
CA ASN A 402 13.53 -9.69 -29.42
C ASN A 402 13.06 -8.31 -29.87
N GLY A 403 13.96 -7.33 -29.79
CA GLY A 403 13.70 -5.92 -30.06
C GLY A 403 13.37 -5.60 -31.52
N SER A 404 12.10 -5.80 -31.88
CA SER A 404 11.46 -5.18 -33.04
C SER A 404 10.08 -4.69 -32.61
N SER A 405 9.69 -3.51 -33.07
CA SER A 405 8.44 -2.82 -32.74
C SER A 405 7.22 -3.73 -32.98
N GLU A 406 6.76 -4.45 -31.96
CA GLU A 406 5.44 -5.08 -32.00
C GLU A 406 4.38 -3.97 -32.12
N GLU A 407 3.68 -3.95 -33.25
CA GLU A 407 2.62 -2.98 -33.50
C GLU A 407 1.47 -3.24 -32.53
N ARG A 408 1.34 -2.42 -31.48
CA ARG A 408 0.22 -2.47 -30.54
C ARG A 408 -1.11 -2.44 -31.30
N LEU A 409 -1.98 -3.40 -31.01
CA LEU A 409 -3.34 -3.44 -31.54
C LEU A 409 -4.23 -2.44 -30.82
N TYR A 410 -5.01 -1.67 -31.57
CA TYR A 410 -5.93 -0.67 -31.03
C TYR A 410 -7.39 -0.99 -31.35
N PHE A 411 -8.25 -0.77 -30.36
CA PHE A 411 -9.70 -0.75 -30.53
C PHE A 411 -10.18 0.68 -30.73
N ILE A 412 -10.89 0.92 -31.82
CA ILE A 412 -11.51 2.23 -32.10
C ILE A 412 -13.00 2.12 -31.79
N THR A 413 -13.50 3.06 -30.98
CA THR A 413 -14.91 3.18 -30.63
C THR A 413 -15.40 4.59 -30.92
N MET A 414 -16.56 4.70 -31.54
CA MET A 414 -17.23 5.96 -31.79
C MET A 414 -18.62 5.91 -31.17
N THR A 415 -18.93 6.89 -30.34
CA THR A 415 -20.23 7.03 -29.67
C THR A 415 -20.84 8.35 -30.08
N GLN A 416 -22.08 8.32 -30.53
CA GLN A 416 -22.79 9.49 -31.03
C GLN A 416 -24.20 9.49 -30.45
N CYS A 417 -24.71 10.67 -30.09
CA CYS A 417 -26.10 10.83 -29.68
C CYS A 417 -26.94 11.48 -30.79
N SER A 418 -28.26 11.37 -30.68
CA SER A 418 -29.23 12.09 -31.51
C SER A 418 -30.28 12.70 -30.60
N GLN A 419 -30.63 13.97 -30.81
CA GLN A 419 -31.68 14.63 -30.06
C GLN A 419 -33.03 14.32 -30.71
N VAL A 420 -33.94 13.72 -29.96
CA VAL A 420 -35.32 13.45 -30.40
C VAL A 420 -36.25 14.45 -29.74
N GLN A 421 -37.01 15.20 -30.53
CA GLN A 421 -38.07 16.08 -30.03
C GLN A 421 -39.40 15.34 -30.12
N PHE A 422 -40.05 15.13 -28.99
CA PHE A 422 -41.43 14.65 -28.96
C PHE A 422 -42.34 15.85 -29.25
N THR A 423 -43.15 15.74 -30.31
CA THR A 423 -44.09 16.77 -30.75
C THR A 423 -45.50 16.43 -30.31
#